data_AF-A0A952JPN1-F1
#
_entry.id   AF-A0A952JPN1-F1
#
_cell.length_a   1.000
_cell.length_b   1.000
_cell.length_c   1.000
_cell.angle_alpha   90.00
_cell.angle_beta   90.00
_cell.angle_gamma   90.00
#
_symmetry.space_group_name_H-M   'P 1'
#
loop_
_entity.id
_entity.type
_entity.pdbx_description
1 polymer ?
#
loop_
_entity_poly.entity_id
_entity_poly.type
_entity_poly.pdbx_seq_one_letter_code
_entity_poly.pdbx_strand_id
1 'polypeptide(L)'
;MKNANDYFGSSNGSENFYVQKPSLILYTDGVKDLAETCSAYWLIDLIVSHQCHRDINLERFQVWDLKRVKDDVFTILCTDGNKNRVTGQEIPFSDFSYDVATLWLVDGCIMLPKEY
;
A
#
# COMPACT_ATOMS: atom_id res chain seq x y z
N MET A 1 3.31 -17.70 5.81
CA MET A 1 3.17 -16.23 5.90
C MET A 1 1.72 -15.90 5.60
N LYS A 2 1.05 -15.12 6.45
CA LYS A 2 -0.33 -14.67 6.23
C LYS A 2 -0.33 -13.46 5.31
N ASN A 3 -1.02 -13.53 4.18
CA ASN A 3 -1.13 -12.44 3.22
C ASN A 3 -2.43 -11.67 3.44
N ALA A 4 -2.35 -10.35 3.66
CA ALA A 4 -3.53 -9.50 3.83
C ALA A 4 -4.44 -9.52 2.58
N ASN A 5 -3.87 -9.62 1.38
CA ASN A 5 -4.60 -9.61 0.11
C ASN A 5 -5.52 -10.82 -0.10
N ASP A 6 -5.37 -11.87 0.72
CA ASP A 6 -6.29 -13.02 0.72
C ASP A 6 -7.59 -12.72 1.49
N TYR A 7 -7.58 -11.72 2.38
CA TYR A 7 -8.69 -11.38 3.28
C TYR A 7 -9.40 -10.07 2.92
N PHE A 8 -8.75 -9.18 2.16
CA PHE A 8 -9.31 -7.89 1.73
C PHE A 8 -9.47 -7.81 0.19
N GLY A 9 -10.36 -6.95 -0.29
CA GLY A 9 -10.62 -6.77 -1.73
C GLY A 9 -11.46 -7.90 -2.36
N SER A 10 -12.53 -8.31 -1.68
CA SER A 10 -13.44 -9.38 -2.11
C SER A 10 -14.52 -8.94 -3.11
N SER A 11 -14.68 -7.64 -3.35
CA SER A 11 -15.53 -7.09 -4.41
C SER A 11 -14.73 -6.89 -5.70
N ASN A 12 -15.33 -7.20 -6.86
CA ASN A 12 -14.77 -6.88 -8.18
C ASN A 12 -14.84 -5.35 -8.40
N GLY A 13 -13.89 -4.62 -7.83
CA GLY A 13 -13.80 -3.17 -7.88
C GLY A 13 -14.20 -2.47 -6.58
N SER A 14 -14.11 -1.14 -6.62
CA SER A 14 -14.43 -0.22 -5.53
C SER A 14 -15.67 0.59 -5.89
N GLU A 15 -16.63 0.71 -4.97
CA GLU A 15 -17.83 1.53 -5.16
C GLU A 15 -17.60 2.96 -4.66
N ASN A 16 -16.71 3.13 -3.66
CA ASN A 16 -16.33 4.43 -3.12
C ASN A 16 -14.83 4.70 -3.30
N PHE A 17 -14.48 5.98 -3.30
CA PHE A 17 -13.10 6.44 -3.25
C PHE A 17 -12.93 7.42 -2.11
N TYR A 18 -11.90 7.20 -1.30
CA TYR A 18 -11.59 8.01 -0.14
C TYR A 18 -10.38 8.88 -0.42
N VAL A 19 -10.34 10.09 0.15
CA VAL A 19 -9.26 11.06 -0.11
C VAL A 19 -8.33 11.13 1.09
N GLN A 20 -7.05 10.83 0.89
CA GLN A 20 -6.00 11.08 1.89
C GLN A 20 -5.59 12.55 1.86
N LYS A 21 -6.15 13.34 2.78
CA LYS A 21 -5.80 14.75 2.96
C LYS A 21 -4.50 14.87 3.77
N PRO A 22 -3.57 15.78 3.41
CA PRO A 22 -3.69 16.85 2.41
C PRO A 22 -3.23 16.47 0.98
N SER A 23 -2.69 15.28 0.77
CA SER A 23 -2.08 14.88 -0.53
C SER A 23 -3.07 14.79 -1.70
N LEU A 24 -4.36 14.65 -1.42
CA LEU A 24 -5.43 14.39 -2.39
C LEU A 24 -5.34 13.04 -3.11
N ILE A 25 -4.42 12.16 -2.70
CA ILE A 25 -4.35 10.79 -3.19
C ILE A 25 -5.61 10.04 -2.77
N LEU A 26 -6.16 9.27 -3.70
CA LEU A 26 -7.36 8.45 -3.48
C LEU A 26 -6.98 7.08 -2.95
N TYR A 27 -7.92 6.39 -2.30
CA TYR A 27 -7.82 4.96 -2.02
C TYR A 27 -9.19 4.28 -2.06
N THR A 28 -9.18 2.98 -2.37
CA THR A 28 -10.38 2.15 -2.55
C THR A 28 -10.96 1.62 -1.24
N ASP A 29 -12.17 1.05 -1.31
CA ASP A 29 -12.85 0.36 -0.22
C ASP A 29 -11.97 -0.74 0.39
N GLY A 30 -11.35 -1.59 -0.42
CA GLY A 30 -10.49 -2.67 0.08
C GLY A 30 -9.27 -2.16 0.86
N VAL A 31 -8.68 -1.04 0.43
CA VAL A 31 -7.58 -0.39 1.14
C VAL A 31 -8.04 0.22 2.44
N LYS A 32 -9.21 0.86 2.45
CA LYS A 32 -9.82 1.38 3.67
C LYS A 32 -10.09 0.27 4.68
N ASP A 33 -10.70 -0.82 4.26
CA ASP A 33 -11.04 -1.95 5.12
C ASP A 33 -9.79 -2.62 5.71
N LEU A 34 -8.72 -2.75 4.91
CA LEU A 34 -7.42 -3.21 5.37
C LEU A 34 -6.85 -2.27 6.45
N ALA A 35 -6.86 -0.95 6.18
CA ALA A 35 -6.35 0.06 7.10
C ALA A 35 -7.15 0.11 8.42
N GLU A 36 -8.48 0.01 8.37
CA GLU A 36 -9.35 -0.01 9.56
C GLU A 36 -9.17 -1.30 10.36
N THR A 37 -9.21 -2.46 9.71
CA THR A 37 -9.13 -3.76 10.38
C THR A 37 -7.76 -4.02 10.99
N CYS A 38 -6.70 -3.52 10.35
CA CYS A 38 -5.32 -3.73 10.80
C CYS A 38 -4.72 -2.53 11.53
N SER A 39 -5.50 -1.47 11.79
CA SER A 39 -5.00 -0.18 12.30
C SER A 39 -3.80 0.36 11.48
N ALA A 40 -3.82 0.13 10.17
CA ALA A 40 -2.67 0.29 9.27
C ALA A 40 -2.73 1.54 8.40
N TYR A 41 -3.39 2.61 8.86
CA TYR A 41 -3.41 3.90 8.15
C TYR A 41 -2.01 4.47 7.91
N TRP A 42 -1.05 4.13 8.78
CA TRP A 42 0.36 4.46 8.60
C TRP A 42 0.94 3.96 7.27
N LEU A 43 0.40 2.87 6.70
CA LEU A 43 0.85 2.32 5.43
C LEU A 43 0.44 3.23 4.26
N ILE A 44 -0.78 3.79 4.32
CA ILE A 44 -1.26 4.80 3.37
C ILE A 44 -0.39 6.06 3.49
N ASP A 45 -0.17 6.55 4.71
CA ASP A 45 0.67 7.72 4.97
C ASP A 45 2.11 7.51 4.48
N LEU A 46 2.67 6.31 4.67
CA LEU A 46 3.99 5.94 4.17
C LEU A 46 4.04 6.04 2.64
N ILE A 47 3.09 5.43 1.92
CA ILE A 47 3.04 5.51 0.44
C ILE A 47 2.92 6.96 -0.02
N VAL A 48 2.04 7.74 0.62
CA VAL A 48 1.81 9.16 0.31
C VAL A 48 3.07 10.00 0.55
N SER A 49 3.78 9.79 1.66
CA SER A 49 4.99 10.53 1.98
C SER A 49 6.09 10.34 0.92
N HIS A 50 6.18 9.16 0.31
CA HIS A 50 7.13 8.90 -0.76
C HIS A 50 6.80 9.67 -2.04
N GLN A 51 5.54 10.04 -2.25
CA GLN A 51 5.12 10.84 -3.41
C GLN A 51 5.60 12.30 -3.34
N CYS A 52 6.19 12.73 -2.21
CA CYS A 52 6.91 14.00 -2.12
C CYS A 52 8.22 13.99 -2.93
N HIS A 53 8.77 12.82 -3.24
CA HIS A 53 9.95 12.68 -4.09
C HIS A 53 9.53 12.61 -5.56
N ARG A 54 10.00 13.57 -6.36
CA ARG A 54 9.65 13.71 -7.77
C ARG A 54 9.93 12.43 -8.57
N ASP A 55 11.07 11.78 -8.34
CA ASP A 55 11.47 10.59 -9.10
C ASP A 55 10.55 9.39 -8.83
N ILE A 56 9.92 9.34 -7.65
CA ILE A 56 8.94 8.31 -7.30
C ILE A 56 7.58 8.67 -7.90
N ASN A 57 7.15 9.91 -7.72
CA ASN A 57 5.84 10.40 -8.20
C ASN A 57 5.68 10.32 -9.73
N LEU A 58 6.79 10.43 -10.49
CA LEU A 58 6.78 10.27 -11.94
C LEU A 58 6.37 8.86 -12.40
N GLU A 59 6.54 7.85 -11.54
CA GLU A 59 6.11 6.49 -11.82
C GLU A 59 4.60 6.36 -11.60
N ARG A 60 3.86 6.23 -12.71
CA ARG A 60 2.38 6.19 -12.71
C ARG A 60 1.79 4.90 -12.16
N PHE A 61 2.55 3.82 -12.20
CA PHE A 61 2.17 2.51 -11.69
C PHE A 61 3.23 2.06 -10.69
N GLN A 62 2.85 1.98 -9.42
CA GLN A 62 3.74 1.58 -8.34
C GLN A 62 3.16 0.39 -7.59
N VAL A 63 3.96 -0.63 -7.37
CA VAL A 63 3.63 -1.81 -6.56
C VAL A 63 4.39 -1.73 -5.26
N TRP A 64 3.66 -1.61 -4.16
CA TRP A 64 4.18 -1.51 -2.80
C TRP A 64 4.00 -2.84 -2.08
N ASP A 65 5.10 -3.57 -1.92
CA ASP A 65 5.14 -4.87 -1.24
C ASP A 65 5.67 -4.69 0.19
N LEU A 66 4.77 -4.81 1.16
CA LEU A 66 5.09 -4.89 2.58
C LEU A 66 5.38 -6.33 2.96
N LYS A 67 6.48 -6.56 3.68
CA LYS A 67 6.88 -7.91 4.14
C LYS A 67 7.48 -7.87 5.53
N ARG A 68 6.97 -8.72 6.42
CA ARG A 68 7.53 -9.01 7.73
C ARG A 68 8.85 -9.74 7.56
N VAL A 69 9.89 -9.18 8.16
CA VAL A 69 11.24 -9.76 8.18
C VAL A 69 11.36 -10.71 9.36
N LYS A 70 11.04 -10.21 10.56
CA LYS A 70 11.10 -10.97 11.82
C LYS A 70 10.32 -10.23 12.90
N ASP A 71 9.54 -10.96 13.70
CA ASP A 71 8.74 -10.39 14.80
C ASP A 71 7.98 -9.16 14.29
N ASP A 72 8.15 -7.98 14.90
CA ASP A 72 7.44 -6.75 14.50
C ASP A 72 8.21 -5.90 13.48
N VAL A 73 9.29 -6.42 12.90
CA VAL A 73 10.12 -5.72 11.91
C VAL A 73 9.62 -6.03 10.50
N PHE A 74 9.44 -4.99 9.69
CA PHE A 74 9.01 -5.10 8.31
C PHE A 74 9.95 -4.37 7.36
N THR A 75 9.84 -4.70 6.08
CA THR A 75 10.39 -3.92 4.98
C THR A 75 9.29 -3.67 3.96
N ILE A 76 9.34 -2.51 3.31
CA ILE A 76 8.47 -2.20 2.19
C ILE A 76 9.30 -1.88 0.96
N LEU A 77 8.93 -2.48 -0.17
CA LEU A 77 9.60 -2.30 -1.46
C LEU A 77 8.61 -1.73 -2.46
N CYS A 78 9.00 -0.69 -3.17
CA CYS A 78 8.24 -0.13 -4.28
C CYS A 78 8.89 -0.53 -5.62
N THR A 79 8.09 -1.03 -6.56
CA THR A 79 8.51 -1.34 -7.94
C THR A 79 7.57 -0.70 -8.97
N ASP A 80 8.03 -0.56 -10.22
CA ASP A 80 7.29 0.04 -11.34
C ASP A 80 6.27 -0.89 -12.03
N GLY A 81 5.97 -2.05 -11.44
CA GLY A 81 5.17 -3.11 -12.07
C GLY A 81 5.94 -4.01 -13.04
N ASN A 82 7.12 -3.60 -13.52
CA ASN A 82 8.04 -4.42 -14.31
C ASN A 82 9.18 -5.03 -13.47
N LYS A 83 9.01 -5.04 -12.14
CA LYS A 83 9.99 -5.51 -11.15
C LYS A 83 11.26 -4.64 -11.08
N ASN A 84 11.27 -3.45 -11.67
CA ASN A 84 12.35 -2.51 -11.45
C ASN A 84 12.12 -1.81 -10.11
N ARG A 85 13.15 -1.76 -9.27
CA ARG A 85 13.06 -1.12 -7.95
C ARG A 85 13.00 0.39 -8.10
N VAL A 86 11.96 0.99 -7.51
CA VAL A 86 11.78 2.45 -7.43
C VAL A 86 12.33 2.96 -6.09
N THR A 87 11.86 2.40 -4.98
CA THR A 87 12.34 2.76 -3.63
C THR A 87 12.12 1.61 -2.65
N GLY A 88 12.62 1.73 -1.42
CA GLY A 88 12.24 0.84 -0.33
C GLY A 88 12.65 1.41 1.02
N GLN A 89 11.97 0.96 2.07
CA GLN A 89 12.16 1.43 3.43
C GLN A 89 12.11 0.25 4.41
N GLU A 90 12.92 0.34 5.46
CA GLU A 90 12.81 -0.54 6.63
C GLU A 90 11.84 0.07 7.64
N ILE A 91 11.02 -0.79 8.24
CA ILE A 91 10.04 -0.43 9.26
C ILE A 91 10.48 -1.16 10.53
N PRO A 92 11.13 -0.44 11.47
CA PRO A 92 11.71 -1.06 12.66
C PRO A 92 10.69 -1.74 13.58
N PHE A 93 9.44 -1.29 13.54
CA PHE A 93 8.35 -1.82 14.35
C PHE A 93 6.99 -1.54 13.70
N SER A 94 6.10 -2.53 13.66
CA SER A 94 4.68 -2.39 13.36
C SER A 94 3.88 -3.51 14.00
N ASP A 95 2.69 -3.18 14.49
CA ASP A 95 1.67 -4.10 15.01
C ASP A 95 0.77 -4.69 13.91
N PHE A 96 1.12 -4.53 12.64
CA PHE A 96 0.36 -5.05 11.52
C PHE A 96 0.11 -6.55 11.65
N SER A 97 -1.16 -6.97 11.58
CA SER A 97 -1.59 -8.34 11.90
C SER A 97 -1.15 -9.42 10.90
N TYR A 98 -0.72 -9.04 9.70
CA TYR A 98 -0.35 -9.96 8.62
C TYR A 98 1.16 -9.93 8.36
N ASP A 99 1.67 -10.90 7.59
CA ASP A 99 3.09 -10.99 7.26
C ASP A 99 3.43 -10.31 5.95
N VAL A 100 2.48 -10.23 5.02
CA VAL A 100 2.67 -9.57 3.73
C VAL A 100 1.41 -8.82 3.32
N ALA A 101 1.58 -7.71 2.62
CA ALA A 101 0.50 -6.99 1.96
C ALA A 101 1.06 -6.32 0.69
N THR A 102 0.28 -6.35 -0.39
CA THR A 102 0.62 -5.66 -1.63
C THR A 102 -0.44 -4.61 -1.94
N LEU A 103 -0.01 -3.36 -2.12
CA LEU A 103 -0.86 -2.24 -2.52
C LEU A 103 -0.34 -1.66 -3.83
N TRP A 104 -1.23 -1.24 -4.71
CA TRP A 104 -0.86 -0.54 -5.94
C TRP A 104 -1.21 0.93 -5.82
N LEU A 105 -0.33 1.81 -6.26
CA LEU A 105 -0.66 3.21 -6.49
C LEU A 105 -0.65 3.43 -8.00
N VAL A 106 -1.84 3.68 -8.56
CA VAL A 106 -2.03 3.90 -10.00
C VAL A 106 -2.73 5.23 -10.24
N ASP A 107 -2.08 6.12 -11.00
CA ASP A 107 -2.59 7.44 -11.36
C ASP A 107 -3.19 8.24 -10.17
N GLY A 108 -2.55 8.13 -8.99
CA GLY A 108 -2.97 8.84 -7.78
C GLY A 108 -4.05 8.13 -6.96
N CYS A 109 -4.37 6.87 -7.24
CA CYS A 109 -5.28 6.03 -6.44
C CYS A 109 -4.57 4.79 -5.89
N ILE A 110 -4.66 4.57 -4.58
CA ILE A 110 -4.15 3.39 -3.89
C ILE A 110 -5.24 2.32 -3.88
N MET A 111 -4.92 1.10 -4.32
CA MET A 111 -5.86 0.01 -4.44
C MET A 111 -5.21 -1.34 -4.13
N LEU A 112 -6.02 -2.36 -3.82
CA LEU A 112 -5.53 -3.73 -3.80
C LEU A 112 -5.43 -4.28 -5.23
N PRO A 113 -4.52 -5.23 -5.50
CA PRO A 113 -4.38 -5.86 -6.82
C PRO A 113 -5.65 -6.48 -7.40
N LYS A 114 -6.62 -6.85 -6.55
CA LYS A 114 -7.92 -7.41 -6.97
C LYS A 114 -8.93 -6.35 -7.41
N GLU A 115 -8.65 -5.08 -7.12
CA GLU A 115 -9.54 -3.94 -7.41
C GLU A 115 -9.13 -3.16 -8.68
N TYR A 116 -8.04 -3.58 -9.35
CA TYR A 116 -7.55 -3.05 -10.63
C TYR A 116 -8.06 -3.90 -11.80
#